data_AF-A0A485L1P3-F1
#
_entry.id   AF-A0A485L1P3-F1
#
_cell.length_a   1.000
_cell.length_b   1.000
_cell.length_c   1.000
_cell.angle_alpha   90.00
_cell.angle_beta   90.00
_cell.angle_gamma   90.00
#
_symmetry.space_group_name_H-M   'P 1'
#
loop_
_entity.id
_entity.type
_entity.pdbx_description
1 polymer ?
#
loop_
_entity_poly.entity_id
_entity_poly.type
_entity_poly.pdbx_seq_one_letter_code
_entity_poly.pdbx_strand_id
1 'polypeptide(L)'
;MMGAGSPFGNLMAEAVKLKGAQQATLRPIWDSWPQYFQHSMFMQEPILAAREKPFEERMQLASEIKVEGNKHFSDKNFEEAVAQYEKALAIFKYCENSDPEWKKKGIRDDDIHVVDAKADDAAGQHALDALKVSLYLNISGASWKISFVHGPVTVSKIKIKEFALAIAACSDALEIDPTNAKAFYRRAQALITPMSSGAVEFEKALVDLEQACQHDPDNVECKKLYRRLREEQVKQRKLDKATFSGMFTRGSVVDDEPVDEKPVDVKERENQKRLEREARRTWRCRLSIQGNAKSAQELRGKIEQAKAAVASARATPPPRVDFFNPTPEMIEDGKKNGIDLTDKRVQQMLADLQDEHLSKGTVPRKPDQEPPKTKFQAALAEADEILATMSKDEIAQLLKSEGIDLYAISDRDQMNEMVRNVLATKLCDMPRPGDAPTTESGDTSSRSMRHIFALVALWVLFRMYSSGGFTMLARGVHALAYGNDEATSHKLHPVDDPFDDFDEF
;
A
#
# COMPACT_ATOMS: atom_id res chain seq x y z
N MET A 1 -17.42 26.44 -10.78
CA MET A 1 -16.18 27.04 -10.25
C MET A 1 -15.80 26.58 -8.85
N MET A 2 -16.58 25.70 -8.19
CA MET A 2 -16.40 25.31 -6.77
C MET A 2 -16.19 23.80 -6.55
N GLY A 3 -16.11 22.99 -7.62
CA GLY A 3 -15.95 21.53 -7.49
C GLY A 3 -14.53 21.13 -7.08
N ALA A 4 -14.37 19.90 -6.58
CA ALA A 4 -13.07 19.28 -6.35
C ALA A 4 -12.26 19.29 -7.66
N GLY A 5 -11.20 20.12 -7.72
CA GLY A 5 -10.42 20.38 -8.93
C GLY A 5 -10.58 21.78 -9.54
N SER A 6 -11.42 22.64 -8.97
CA SER A 6 -11.46 24.08 -9.29
C SER A 6 -10.32 24.84 -8.58
N PRO A 7 -9.87 26.00 -9.12
CA PRO A 7 -8.82 26.81 -8.47
C PRO A 7 -9.17 27.17 -7.02
N PHE A 8 -10.41 27.60 -6.77
CA PHE A 8 -10.90 27.89 -5.43
C PHE A 8 -10.92 26.65 -4.52
N GLY A 9 -11.51 25.54 -4.98
CA GLY A 9 -11.59 24.31 -4.17
C GLY A 9 -10.22 23.74 -3.80
N ASN A 10 -9.23 23.87 -4.69
CA ASN A 10 -7.85 23.48 -4.41
C ASN A 10 -7.20 24.39 -3.34
N LEU A 11 -7.39 25.71 -3.45
CA LEU A 11 -6.91 26.68 -2.46
C LEU A 11 -7.56 26.45 -1.09
N MET A 12 -8.85 26.16 -1.04
CA MET A 12 -9.53 25.83 0.21
C MET A 12 -9.02 24.52 0.83
N ALA A 13 -8.81 23.47 0.02
CA ALA A 13 -8.26 22.21 0.51
C ALA A 13 -6.85 22.39 1.11
N GLU A 14 -6.04 23.29 0.55
CA GLU A 14 -4.73 23.61 1.07
C GLU A 14 -4.79 24.49 2.32
N ALA A 15 -5.68 25.48 2.35
CA ALA A 15 -5.92 26.29 3.53
C ALA A 15 -6.42 25.43 4.71
N VAL A 16 -7.26 24.42 4.46
CA VAL A 16 -7.67 23.43 5.48
C VAL A 16 -6.45 22.65 6.00
N LYS A 17 -5.53 22.22 5.11
CA LYS A 17 -4.30 21.53 5.53
C LYS A 17 -3.38 22.43 6.34
N LEU A 18 -3.20 23.68 5.94
CA LEU A 18 -2.40 24.67 6.67
C LEU A 18 -3.00 24.93 8.06
N LYS A 19 -4.31 25.12 8.14
CA LYS A 19 -5.02 25.26 9.43
C LYS A 19 -4.84 24.01 10.28
N GLY A 20 -4.97 22.82 9.69
CA GLY A 20 -4.74 21.55 10.37
C GLY A 20 -3.31 21.41 10.92
N ALA A 21 -2.29 21.80 10.15
CA ALA A 21 -0.90 21.78 10.58
C ALA A 21 -0.61 22.80 11.69
N GLN A 22 -1.19 24.00 11.61
CA GLN A 22 -1.13 25.00 12.68
C GLN A 22 -1.79 24.48 13.96
N GLN A 23 -2.96 23.84 13.85
CA GLN A 23 -3.63 23.24 15.00
C GLN A 23 -2.86 22.07 15.59
N ALA A 24 -2.26 21.20 14.76
CA ALA A 24 -1.42 20.09 15.23
C ALA A 24 -0.21 20.58 16.06
N THR A 25 0.32 21.77 15.74
CA THR A 25 1.39 22.40 16.53
C THR A 25 0.93 22.83 17.92
N LEU A 26 -0.36 23.15 18.07
CA LEU A 26 -0.96 23.61 19.33
C LEU A 26 -1.53 22.47 20.19
N ARG A 27 -1.59 21.23 19.66
CA ARG A 27 -2.22 20.08 20.33
C ARG A 27 -1.39 18.78 20.30
N PRO A 28 -0.05 18.80 20.44
CA PRO A 28 0.76 17.58 20.39
C PRO A 28 0.37 16.50 21.41
N ILE A 29 -0.03 16.89 22.63
CA ILE A 29 -0.47 15.97 23.68
C ILE A 29 -1.82 15.36 23.30
N TRP A 30 -2.78 16.18 22.89
CA TRP A 30 -4.07 15.70 22.39
C TRP A 30 -3.92 14.69 21.25
N ASP A 31 -3.10 15.02 20.24
CA ASP A 31 -2.88 14.16 19.07
C ASP A 31 -2.11 12.88 19.42
N SER A 32 -1.39 12.84 20.56
CA SER A 32 -0.73 11.62 21.07
C SER A 32 -1.68 10.62 21.70
N TRP A 33 -2.86 11.07 22.15
CA TRP A 33 -3.81 10.20 22.83
C TRP A 33 -4.52 9.25 21.88
N PRO A 34 -4.89 8.04 22.36
CA PRO A 34 -5.67 7.12 21.56
C PRO A 34 -7.06 7.68 21.27
N GLN A 35 -7.60 7.32 20.11
CA GLN A 35 -8.85 7.89 19.61
C GLN A 35 -10.03 7.65 20.57
N TYR A 36 -10.09 6.48 21.20
CA TYR A 36 -11.13 6.18 22.19
C TYR A 36 -11.13 7.15 23.37
N PHE A 37 -9.97 7.71 23.73
CA PHE A 37 -9.86 8.68 24.81
C PHE A 37 -10.19 10.09 24.30
N GLN A 38 -9.76 10.46 23.10
CA GLN A 38 -10.14 11.73 22.45
C GLN A 38 -11.66 11.88 22.31
N HIS A 39 -12.38 10.78 22.02
CA HIS A 39 -13.84 10.79 21.92
C HIS A 39 -14.53 11.22 23.22
N SER A 40 -13.89 11.09 24.38
CA SER A 40 -14.46 11.46 25.68
C SER A 40 -14.78 12.97 25.80
N MET A 41 -14.10 13.83 25.03
CA MET A 41 -14.36 15.28 24.97
C MET A 41 -15.65 15.63 24.21
N PHE A 42 -16.12 14.73 23.34
CA PHE A 42 -17.29 14.95 22.48
C PHE A 42 -18.54 14.20 22.96
N MET A 43 -18.49 13.60 24.15
CA MET A 43 -19.61 12.87 24.73
C MET A 43 -20.80 13.80 25.00
N GLN A 44 -22.00 13.24 24.84
CA GLN A 44 -23.28 13.93 25.04
C GLN A 44 -24.07 13.24 26.15
N GLU A 45 -25.27 13.75 26.42
CA GLU A 45 -26.22 13.07 27.30
C GLU A 45 -26.55 11.66 26.79
N PRO A 46 -26.72 10.65 27.67
CA PRO A 46 -26.78 10.75 29.14
C PRO A 46 -25.43 10.62 29.87
N ILE A 47 -24.30 10.57 29.15
CA ILE A 47 -22.98 10.28 29.73
C ILE A 47 -22.46 11.45 30.57
N LEU A 48 -22.76 12.69 30.18
CA LEU A 48 -22.39 13.88 30.95
C LEU A 48 -23.10 13.90 32.31
N ALA A 49 -24.42 13.73 32.33
CA ALA A 49 -25.16 13.61 33.58
C ALA A 49 -24.69 12.44 34.45
N ALA A 50 -24.21 11.34 33.84
CA ALA A 50 -23.67 10.22 34.59
C ALA A 50 -22.40 10.56 35.39
N ARG A 51 -21.56 11.50 34.92
CA ARG A 51 -20.31 11.87 35.60
C ARG A 51 -20.55 12.49 36.98
N GLU A 52 -21.68 13.16 37.16
CA GLU A 52 -22.08 13.83 38.41
C GLU A 52 -22.78 12.90 39.40
N LYS A 53 -23.16 11.69 38.97
CA LYS A 53 -23.84 10.73 39.83
C LYS A 53 -22.91 10.11 40.89
N PRO A 54 -23.46 9.57 41.98
CA PRO A 54 -22.70 8.78 42.94
C PRO A 54 -21.96 7.62 42.28
N PHE A 55 -20.83 7.21 42.88
CA PHE A 55 -19.94 6.18 42.33
C PHE A 55 -20.67 4.86 42.01
N GLU A 56 -21.56 4.41 42.89
CA GLU A 56 -22.34 3.18 42.69
C GLU A 56 -23.25 3.25 41.46
N GLU A 57 -23.94 4.38 41.26
CA GLU A 57 -24.78 4.57 40.08
C GLU A 57 -23.95 4.64 38.79
N ARG A 58 -22.75 5.24 38.86
CA ARG A 58 -21.80 5.27 37.73
C ARG A 58 -21.35 3.86 37.36
N MET A 59 -21.03 3.03 38.35
CA MET A 59 -20.60 1.63 38.16
C MET A 59 -21.72 0.77 37.57
N GLN A 60 -22.96 0.97 38.01
CA GLN A 60 -24.13 0.28 37.44
C GLN A 60 -24.34 0.67 35.97
N LEU A 61 -24.41 1.98 35.67
CA LEU A 61 -24.61 2.46 34.31
C LEU A 61 -23.49 2.01 33.36
N ALA A 62 -22.23 2.12 33.78
CA ALA A 62 -21.11 1.66 32.96
C ALA A 62 -21.15 0.15 32.71
N SER A 63 -21.64 -0.63 33.68
CA SER A 63 -21.83 -2.07 33.51
C SER A 63 -22.95 -2.39 32.53
N GLU A 64 -24.06 -1.65 32.55
CA GLU A 64 -25.15 -1.78 31.58
C GLU A 64 -24.70 -1.47 30.16
N ILE A 65 -23.99 -0.35 29.97
CA ILE A 65 -23.43 0.05 28.67
C ILE A 65 -22.43 -1.01 28.18
N LYS A 66 -21.60 -1.58 29.07
CA LYS A 66 -20.69 -2.69 28.72
C LYS A 66 -21.47 -3.92 28.22
N VAL A 67 -22.59 -4.27 28.85
CA VAL A 67 -23.43 -5.40 28.41
C VAL A 67 -24.02 -5.13 27.04
N GLU A 68 -24.47 -3.90 26.77
CA GLU A 68 -24.91 -3.49 25.43
C GLU A 68 -23.78 -3.59 24.40
N GLY A 69 -22.57 -3.14 24.74
CA GLY A 69 -21.39 -3.32 23.90
C GLY A 69 -21.08 -4.79 23.61
N ASN A 70 -21.20 -5.67 24.61
CA ASN A 70 -21.01 -7.12 24.43
C ASN A 70 -22.07 -7.74 23.49
N LYS A 71 -23.30 -7.21 23.50
CA LYS A 71 -24.35 -7.61 22.56
C LYS A 71 -23.97 -7.21 21.14
N HIS A 72 -23.59 -5.96 20.90
CA HIS A 72 -23.11 -5.50 19.59
C HIS A 72 -21.89 -6.30 19.11
N PHE A 73 -20.96 -6.62 20.01
CA PHE A 73 -19.80 -7.44 19.70
C PHE A 73 -20.20 -8.85 19.23
N SER A 74 -21.19 -9.45 19.89
CA SER A 74 -21.74 -10.77 19.52
C SER A 74 -22.46 -10.73 18.18
N ASP A 75 -23.14 -9.61 17.89
CA ASP A 75 -23.82 -9.34 16.62
C ASP A 75 -22.84 -8.99 15.48
N LYS A 76 -21.52 -8.96 15.76
CA LYS A 76 -20.42 -8.57 14.84
C LYS A 76 -20.44 -7.09 14.41
N ASN A 77 -21.21 -6.27 15.12
CA ASN A 77 -21.25 -4.82 14.96
C ASN A 77 -20.14 -4.22 15.83
N PHE A 78 -18.89 -4.40 15.38
CA PHE A 78 -17.72 -4.11 16.19
C PHE A 78 -17.49 -2.61 16.40
N GLU A 79 -17.85 -1.76 15.43
CA GLU A 79 -17.73 -0.30 15.55
C GLU A 79 -18.66 0.24 16.64
N GLU A 80 -19.92 -0.22 16.64
CA GLU A 80 -20.90 0.11 17.67
C GLU A 80 -20.48 -0.46 19.03
N ALA A 81 -19.90 -1.65 19.06
CA ALA A 81 -19.36 -2.23 20.30
C ALA A 81 -18.25 -1.34 20.89
N VAL A 82 -17.30 -0.89 20.07
CA VAL A 82 -16.26 0.06 20.49
C VAL A 82 -16.89 1.34 21.04
N ALA A 83 -17.85 1.93 20.33
CA ALA A 83 -18.52 3.15 20.76
C ALA A 83 -19.21 3.00 22.13
N GLN A 84 -19.81 1.84 22.43
CA GLN A 84 -20.40 1.59 23.75
C GLN A 84 -19.32 1.44 24.83
N TYR A 85 -18.24 0.70 24.57
CA TYR A 85 -17.15 0.58 25.53
C TYR A 85 -16.47 1.92 25.82
N GLU A 86 -16.33 2.78 24.80
CA GLU A 86 -15.83 4.15 24.92
C GLU A 86 -16.72 5.00 25.83
N LYS A 87 -18.05 4.94 25.65
CA LYS A 87 -19.00 5.64 26.54
C LYS A 87 -18.87 5.16 27.98
N ALA A 88 -18.74 3.86 28.21
CA ALA A 88 -18.57 3.30 29.54
C ALA A 88 -17.26 3.78 30.20
N LEU A 89 -16.16 3.86 29.45
CA LEU A 89 -14.90 4.43 29.94
C LEU A 89 -15.01 5.93 30.23
N ALA A 90 -15.68 6.68 29.34
CA ALA A 90 -15.83 8.13 29.42
C ALA A 90 -16.69 8.61 30.60
N ILE A 91 -17.35 7.69 31.32
CA ILE A 91 -17.96 7.98 32.63
C ILE A 91 -16.86 8.22 33.67
N PHE A 92 -15.74 7.51 33.62
CA PHE A 92 -14.70 7.52 34.66
C PHE A 92 -13.42 8.24 34.27
N LYS A 93 -12.94 8.05 33.04
CA LYS A 93 -11.71 8.65 32.53
C LYS A 93 -12.04 9.46 31.27
N TYR A 94 -11.95 10.77 31.36
CA TYR A 94 -12.31 11.67 30.26
C TYR A 94 -11.45 12.93 30.25
N CYS A 95 -11.51 13.66 29.14
CA CYS A 95 -10.89 14.97 29.01
C CYS A 95 -11.96 16.05 28.79
N GLU A 96 -11.75 17.20 29.41
CA GLU A 96 -12.59 18.39 29.29
C GLU A 96 -11.75 19.58 28.84
N ASN A 97 -12.38 20.52 28.16
CA ASN A 97 -11.75 21.75 27.71
C ASN A 97 -12.32 22.93 28.50
N SER A 98 -11.43 23.74 29.06
CA SER A 98 -11.77 24.90 29.88
C SER A 98 -12.30 26.10 29.06
N ASP A 99 -11.99 26.20 27.76
CA ASP A 99 -12.48 27.29 26.91
C ASP A 99 -13.87 26.96 26.33
N PRO A 100 -14.96 27.64 26.71
CA PRO A 100 -16.31 27.36 26.19
C PRO A 100 -16.45 27.53 24.66
N GLU A 101 -15.53 28.26 24.00
CA GLU A 101 -15.50 28.45 22.55
C GLU A 101 -14.42 27.63 21.83
N TRP A 102 -13.87 26.60 22.48
CA TRP A 102 -12.85 25.72 21.91
C TRP A 102 -13.25 25.13 20.55
N LYS A 103 -14.56 24.87 20.33
CA LYS A 103 -15.09 24.36 19.05
C LYS A 103 -14.83 25.30 17.87
N LYS A 104 -14.75 26.62 18.11
CA LYS A 104 -14.47 27.64 17.07
C LYS A 104 -12.98 27.91 16.95
N LYS A 105 -12.28 28.07 18.07
CA LYS A 105 -10.85 28.46 18.12
C LYS A 105 -9.91 27.29 17.84
N GLY A 106 -10.38 26.05 18.01
CA GLY A 106 -9.57 24.85 17.95
C GLY A 106 -9.15 24.37 19.33
N ILE A 107 -8.71 23.11 19.38
CA ILE A 107 -8.21 22.46 20.60
C ILE A 107 -6.76 22.90 20.83
N ARG A 108 -6.43 23.25 22.07
CA ARG A 108 -5.09 23.58 22.55
C ARG A 108 -4.81 22.78 23.80
N ASP A 109 -3.61 22.24 23.94
CA ASP A 109 -3.28 21.38 25.08
C ASP A 109 -3.37 22.12 26.42
N ASP A 110 -3.02 23.40 26.46
CA ASP A 110 -3.06 24.24 27.69
C ASP A 110 -4.47 24.33 28.30
N ASP A 111 -5.50 24.21 27.46
CA ASP A 111 -6.91 24.34 27.85
C ASP A 111 -7.56 22.98 28.18
N ILE A 112 -6.82 21.86 28.05
CA ILE A 112 -7.36 20.52 28.27
C ILE A 112 -6.98 20.00 29.66
N HIS A 113 -7.97 19.47 30.37
CA HIS A 113 -7.78 18.81 31.65
C HIS A 113 -8.30 17.37 31.60
N VAL A 114 -7.50 16.44 32.11
CA VAL A 114 -7.85 15.02 32.21
C VAL A 114 -8.43 14.76 33.59
N VAL A 115 -9.63 14.18 33.61
CA VAL A 115 -10.29 13.70 34.82
C VAL A 115 -10.22 12.18 34.83
N ASP A 116 -9.64 11.62 35.88
CA ASP A 116 -9.67 10.19 36.16
C ASP A 116 -10.30 9.96 37.53
N ALA A 117 -11.55 9.51 37.52
CA ALA A 117 -12.31 9.25 38.72
C ALA A 117 -11.76 8.04 39.47
N LYS A 118 -11.58 8.23 40.78
CA LYS A 118 -11.18 7.18 41.72
C LYS A 118 -12.35 6.88 42.65
N ALA A 119 -12.38 5.65 43.16
CA ALA A 119 -13.29 5.29 44.22
C ALA A 119 -12.78 5.83 45.57
N ASP A 120 -13.68 6.03 46.52
CA ASP A 120 -13.33 6.45 47.87
C ASP A 120 -12.67 5.31 48.68
N ASP A 121 -13.00 4.08 48.34
CA ASP A 121 -12.57 2.86 49.03
C ASP A 121 -11.71 1.96 48.14
N ALA A 122 -10.83 1.17 48.78
CA ALA A 122 -9.93 0.28 48.06
C ALA A 122 -10.67 -0.85 47.30
N ALA A 123 -11.81 -1.30 47.81
CA ALA A 123 -12.61 -2.35 47.16
C ALA A 123 -13.31 -1.80 45.91
N GLY A 124 -13.92 -0.62 46.02
CA GLY A 124 -14.48 0.12 44.89
C GLY A 124 -13.44 0.45 43.83
N GLN A 125 -12.22 0.84 44.23
CA GLN A 125 -11.15 1.12 43.29
C GLN A 125 -10.75 -0.15 42.53
N HIS A 126 -10.59 -1.28 43.23
CA HIS A 126 -10.30 -2.56 42.59
C HIS A 126 -11.41 -2.99 41.62
N ALA A 127 -12.68 -2.77 41.97
CA ALA A 127 -13.81 -3.05 41.09
C ALA A 127 -13.82 -2.15 39.84
N LEU A 128 -13.50 -0.86 40.01
CA LEU A 128 -13.35 0.09 38.91
C LEU A 128 -12.19 -0.30 37.98
N ASP A 129 -11.05 -0.66 38.55
CA ASP A 129 -9.87 -1.07 37.81
C ASP A 129 -10.16 -2.34 36.99
N ALA A 130 -10.81 -3.33 37.61
CA ALA A 130 -11.28 -4.53 36.90
C ALA A 130 -12.27 -4.21 35.76
N LEU A 131 -13.19 -3.25 35.97
CA LEU A 131 -14.10 -2.79 34.94
C LEU A 131 -13.36 -2.10 33.79
N LYS A 132 -12.44 -1.18 34.08
CA LYS A 132 -11.61 -0.47 33.10
C LYS A 132 -10.77 -1.46 32.28
N VAL A 133 -10.06 -2.38 32.93
CA VAL A 133 -9.28 -3.44 32.26
C VAL A 133 -10.17 -4.27 31.34
N SER A 134 -11.37 -4.66 31.80
CA SER A 134 -12.34 -5.38 30.95
C SER A 134 -12.76 -4.57 29.73
N LEU A 135 -13.02 -3.27 29.87
CA LEU A 135 -13.43 -2.39 28.78
C LEU A 135 -12.30 -2.20 27.76
N TYR A 136 -11.08 -1.93 28.23
CA TYR A 136 -9.90 -1.81 27.36
C TYR A 136 -9.61 -3.09 26.57
N LEU A 137 -9.70 -4.25 27.23
CA LEU A 137 -9.57 -5.54 26.57
C LEU A 137 -10.65 -5.74 25.50
N ASN A 138 -11.89 -5.34 25.78
CA ASN A 138 -12.99 -5.43 24.83
C ASN A 138 -12.83 -4.49 23.63
N ILE A 139 -12.37 -3.26 23.85
CA ILE A 139 -12.02 -2.30 22.77
C ILE A 139 -10.91 -2.90 21.91
N SER A 140 -9.83 -3.39 22.53
CA SER A 140 -8.74 -4.03 21.79
C SER A 140 -9.22 -5.20 20.95
N GLY A 141 -10.07 -6.07 21.52
CA GLY A 141 -10.67 -7.20 20.80
C GLY A 141 -11.56 -6.76 19.63
N ALA A 142 -12.36 -5.71 19.83
CA ALA A 142 -13.27 -5.18 18.81
C ALA A 142 -12.49 -4.50 17.68
N SER A 143 -11.55 -3.59 17.97
CA SER A 143 -10.66 -2.98 16.98
C SER A 143 -9.86 -4.02 16.20
N TRP A 144 -9.34 -5.05 16.88
CA TRP A 144 -8.70 -6.17 16.19
C TRP A 144 -9.66 -6.83 15.19
N LYS A 145 -10.90 -7.16 15.59
CA LYS A 145 -11.91 -7.75 14.70
C LYS A 145 -12.31 -6.83 13.54
N ILE A 146 -12.46 -5.53 13.77
CA ILE A 146 -12.71 -4.51 12.73
C ILE A 146 -11.67 -4.63 11.63
N SER A 147 -10.39 -4.77 11.98
CA SER A 147 -9.32 -4.93 11.00
C SER A 147 -9.45 -6.18 10.11
N PHE A 148 -10.08 -7.27 10.58
CA PHE A 148 -10.31 -8.48 9.77
C PHE A 148 -11.58 -8.40 8.92
N VAL A 149 -12.62 -7.72 9.41
CA VAL A 149 -13.92 -7.60 8.70
C VAL A 149 -13.81 -6.74 7.45
N HIS A 150 -12.99 -5.69 7.48
CA HIS A 150 -12.87 -4.72 6.38
C HIS A 150 -12.22 -5.28 5.09
N GLY A 151 -11.97 -6.59 4.98
CA GLY A 151 -11.47 -7.23 3.75
C GLY A 151 -10.09 -6.73 3.29
N PRO A 152 -9.51 -7.25 2.21
CA PRO A 152 -8.24 -6.74 1.66
C PRO A 152 -8.38 -5.39 0.94
N VAL A 153 -9.61 -4.99 0.57
CA VAL A 153 -9.87 -3.84 -0.33
C VAL A 153 -10.05 -2.52 0.42
N THR A 154 -10.54 -2.52 1.68
CA THR A 154 -10.93 -1.29 2.39
C THR A 154 -9.76 -0.56 3.06
N VAL A 155 -8.63 -0.48 2.35
CA VAL A 155 -7.51 0.45 2.58
C VAL A 155 -6.67 0.14 3.81
N SER A 156 -5.41 -0.26 3.60
CA SER A 156 -4.38 -0.53 4.62
C SER A 156 -4.32 0.51 5.76
N LYS A 157 -4.71 1.76 5.49
CA LYS A 157 -4.80 2.84 6.48
C LYS A 157 -5.76 2.53 7.63
N ILE A 158 -6.93 1.93 7.36
CA ILE A 158 -7.91 1.59 8.40
C ILE A 158 -7.33 0.49 9.29
N LYS A 159 -6.80 -0.58 8.69
CA LYS A 159 -6.19 -1.69 9.44
C LYS A 159 -5.05 -1.24 10.34
N ILE A 160 -4.13 -0.42 9.82
CA ILE A 160 -3.00 0.11 10.59
C ILE A 160 -3.50 0.94 11.78
N LYS A 161 -4.54 1.77 11.56
CA LYS A 161 -5.14 2.58 12.62
C LYS A 161 -5.76 1.70 13.72
N GLU A 162 -6.50 0.67 13.35
CA GLU A 162 -7.14 -0.23 14.32
C GLU A 162 -6.13 -1.04 15.13
N PHE A 163 -5.02 -1.51 14.53
CA PHE A 163 -3.96 -2.18 15.28
C PHE A 163 -3.28 -1.24 16.29
N ALA A 164 -3.04 0.01 15.91
CA ALA A 164 -2.49 1.01 16.82
C ALA A 164 -3.43 1.27 18.01
N LEU A 165 -4.74 1.36 17.77
CA LEU A 165 -5.75 1.48 18.82
C LEU A 165 -5.78 0.25 19.73
N ALA A 166 -5.68 -0.96 19.16
CA ALA A 166 -5.65 -2.20 19.93
C ALA A 166 -4.41 -2.32 20.82
N ILE A 167 -3.24 -1.87 20.34
CA ILE A 167 -1.98 -1.81 21.11
C ILE A 167 -2.10 -0.80 22.26
N ALA A 168 -2.64 0.38 21.98
CA ALA A 168 -2.85 1.42 23.00
C ALA A 168 -3.80 0.93 24.10
N ALA A 169 -4.95 0.35 23.72
CA ALA A 169 -5.92 -0.19 24.69
C ALA A 169 -5.32 -1.33 25.54
N CYS A 170 -4.49 -2.22 24.98
CA CYS A 170 -3.80 -3.23 25.79
C CYS A 170 -2.76 -2.61 26.72
N SER A 171 -2.12 -1.51 26.32
CA SER A 171 -1.12 -0.84 27.15
C SER A 171 -1.79 -0.13 28.32
N ASP A 172 -2.89 0.60 28.09
CA ASP A 172 -3.74 1.17 29.15
C ASP A 172 -4.26 0.09 30.12
N ALA A 173 -4.63 -1.10 29.60
CA ALA A 173 -5.04 -2.21 30.46
C ALA A 173 -3.90 -2.72 31.35
N LEU A 174 -2.66 -2.76 30.83
CA LEU A 174 -1.47 -3.20 31.56
C LEU A 174 -0.95 -2.15 32.55
N GLU A 175 -1.23 -0.87 32.32
CA GLU A 175 -0.95 0.18 33.32
C GLU A 175 -1.80 0.00 34.58
N ILE A 176 -3.02 -0.55 34.44
CA ILE A 176 -3.93 -0.80 35.55
C ILE A 176 -3.68 -2.20 36.16
N ASP A 177 -3.59 -3.24 35.32
CA ASP A 177 -3.30 -4.62 35.72
C ASP A 177 -2.05 -5.14 34.99
N PRO A 178 -0.85 -4.95 35.58
CA PRO A 178 0.41 -5.38 34.98
C PRO A 178 0.56 -6.90 34.86
N THR A 179 -0.34 -7.69 35.47
CA THR A 179 -0.26 -9.15 35.49
C THR A 179 -1.17 -9.82 34.45
N ASN A 180 -1.86 -9.02 33.64
CA ASN A 180 -2.88 -9.52 32.73
C ASN A 180 -2.30 -10.23 31.50
N ALA A 181 -2.25 -11.57 31.54
CA ALA A 181 -1.77 -12.38 30.43
C ALA A 181 -2.54 -12.15 29.12
N LYS A 182 -3.84 -11.86 29.18
CA LYS A 182 -4.66 -11.62 27.97
C LYS A 182 -4.29 -10.30 27.29
N ALA A 183 -3.97 -9.27 28.07
CA ALA A 183 -3.54 -7.97 27.54
C ALA A 183 -2.19 -8.11 26.82
N PHE A 184 -1.21 -8.77 27.44
CA PHE A 184 0.07 -9.07 26.81
C PHE A 184 -0.07 -9.87 25.52
N TYR A 185 -0.86 -10.95 25.54
CA TYR A 185 -1.07 -11.80 24.37
C TYR A 185 -1.74 -11.02 23.21
N ARG A 186 -2.78 -10.23 23.50
CA ARG A 186 -3.46 -9.41 22.48
C ARG A 186 -2.57 -8.31 21.93
N ARG A 187 -1.76 -7.66 22.78
CA ARG A 187 -0.78 -6.65 22.36
C ARG A 187 0.25 -7.25 21.41
N ALA A 188 0.82 -8.41 21.76
CA ALA A 188 1.74 -9.14 20.91
C ALA A 188 1.12 -9.51 19.55
N GLN A 189 -0.12 -9.98 19.53
CA GLN A 189 -0.84 -10.27 18.28
C GLN A 189 -1.02 -9.00 17.43
N ALA A 190 -1.45 -7.89 18.04
CA ALA A 190 -1.63 -6.63 17.34
C ALA A 190 -0.31 -6.04 16.82
N LEU A 191 0.82 -6.32 17.46
CA LEU A 191 2.15 -5.91 17.02
C LEU A 191 2.65 -6.70 15.81
N ILE A 192 2.33 -7.99 15.68
CA ILE A 192 2.86 -8.84 14.58
C ILE A 192 1.93 -8.96 13.37
N THR A 193 0.65 -8.64 13.53
CA THR A 193 -0.35 -8.78 12.46
C THR A 193 -0.18 -7.77 11.32
N PRO A 194 0.16 -6.49 11.56
CA PRO A 194 0.40 -5.54 10.48
C PRO A 194 1.55 -6.01 9.57
N MET A 195 1.36 -5.90 8.25
CA MET A 195 2.44 -6.20 7.29
C MET A 195 3.59 -5.18 7.37
N SER A 196 3.33 -4.00 7.93
CA SER A 196 4.33 -2.98 8.22
C SER A 196 5.18 -3.29 9.45
N SER A 197 4.88 -4.36 10.19
CA SER A 197 5.62 -4.72 11.40
C SER A 197 7.05 -5.12 11.06
N GLY A 198 8.00 -4.40 11.64
CA GLY A 198 9.43 -4.63 11.46
C GLY A 198 10.04 -5.34 12.66
N ALA A 199 11.36 -5.52 12.63
CA ALA A 199 12.09 -6.24 13.67
C ALA A 199 11.82 -5.71 15.09
N VAL A 200 11.59 -4.40 15.25
CA VAL A 200 11.32 -3.76 16.55
C VAL A 200 9.99 -4.23 17.14
N GLU A 201 8.91 -4.27 16.35
CA GLU A 201 7.60 -4.75 16.80
C GLU A 201 7.64 -6.24 17.13
N PHE A 202 8.40 -7.04 16.37
CA PHE A 202 8.60 -8.46 16.64
C PHE A 202 9.34 -8.71 17.96
N GLU A 203 10.36 -7.91 18.28
CA GLU A 203 11.06 -8.03 19.57
C GLU A 203 10.17 -7.63 20.75
N LYS A 204 9.40 -6.55 20.61
CA LYS A 204 8.39 -6.17 21.62
C LYS A 204 7.35 -7.27 21.84
N ALA A 205 6.85 -7.86 20.75
CA ALA A 205 5.89 -8.95 20.83
C ALA A 205 6.47 -10.21 21.51
N LEU A 206 7.75 -10.52 21.33
CA LEU A 206 8.41 -11.63 22.02
C LEU A 206 8.47 -11.41 23.53
N VAL A 207 8.80 -10.19 23.98
CA VAL A 207 8.80 -9.83 25.41
C VAL A 207 7.38 -9.96 25.98
N ASP A 208 6.38 -9.44 25.27
CA ASP A 208 4.98 -9.55 25.69
C ASP A 208 4.51 -11.01 25.79
N LEU A 209 4.86 -11.86 24.82
CA LEU A 209 4.50 -13.28 24.85
C LEU A 209 5.23 -14.05 25.95
N GLU A 210 6.45 -13.67 26.29
CA GLU A 210 7.17 -14.22 27.43
C GLU A 210 6.44 -13.89 28.74
N GLN A 211 6.05 -12.62 28.95
CA GLN A 211 5.26 -12.19 30.10
C GLN A 211 3.90 -12.89 30.14
N ALA A 212 3.21 -13.02 29.00
CA ALA A 212 1.95 -13.74 28.91
C ALA A 212 2.09 -15.22 29.31
N CYS A 213 3.15 -15.90 28.87
CA CYS A 213 3.42 -17.29 29.25
C CYS A 213 3.80 -17.46 30.73
N GLN A 214 4.39 -16.43 31.36
CA GLN A 214 4.72 -16.44 32.79
C GLN A 214 3.46 -16.33 33.65
N HIS A 215 2.53 -15.45 33.27
CA HIS A 215 1.30 -15.20 34.02
C HIS A 215 0.17 -16.20 33.73
N ASP A 216 0.12 -16.77 32.51
CA ASP A 216 -0.83 -17.83 32.14
C ASP A 216 -0.10 -19.00 31.48
N PRO A 217 0.46 -19.93 32.28
CA PRO A 217 1.17 -21.10 31.77
C PRO A 217 0.28 -22.10 31.02
N ASP A 218 -1.03 -22.05 31.17
CA ASP A 218 -1.93 -23.04 30.57
C ASP A 218 -2.33 -22.68 29.13
N ASN A 219 -2.06 -21.43 28.71
CA ASN A 219 -2.39 -20.97 27.38
C ASN A 219 -1.48 -21.58 26.29
N VAL A 220 -1.98 -22.65 25.68
CA VAL A 220 -1.32 -23.39 24.59
C VAL A 220 -1.06 -22.51 23.37
N GLU A 221 -2.00 -21.63 23.01
CA GLU A 221 -1.87 -20.77 21.83
C GLU A 221 -0.77 -19.71 22.01
N CYS A 222 -0.65 -19.16 23.22
CA CYS A 222 0.45 -18.26 23.56
C CYS A 222 1.82 -18.95 23.40
N LYS A 223 1.97 -20.17 23.91
CA LYS A 223 3.21 -20.95 23.77
C LYS A 223 3.54 -21.29 22.32
N LYS A 224 2.53 -21.64 21.51
CA LYS A 224 2.70 -21.91 20.07
C LYS A 224 3.17 -20.65 19.34
N LEU A 225 2.55 -19.51 19.62
CA LEU A 225 2.91 -18.25 18.99
C LEU A 225 4.32 -17.80 19.38
N TYR A 226 4.67 -17.89 20.67
CA TYR A 226 6.01 -17.59 21.17
C TYR A 226 7.08 -18.45 20.48
N ARG A 227 6.84 -19.76 20.37
CA ARG A 227 7.76 -20.67 19.68
C ARG A 227 7.95 -20.29 18.22
N ARG A 228 6.86 -20.04 17.50
CA ARG A 228 6.89 -19.65 16.08
C ARG A 228 7.71 -18.37 15.88
N LEU A 229 7.44 -17.33 16.67
CA LEU A 229 8.17 -16.06 16.54
C LEU A 229 9.65 -16.20 16.89
N ARG A 230 9.99 -17.01 17.89
CA ARG A 230 11.38 -17.25 18.27
C ARG A 230 12.15 -18.01 17.19
N GLU A 231 11.52 -19.00 16.56
CA GLU A 231 12.09 -19.70 15.41
C GLU A 231 12.33 -18.74 14.24
N GLU A 232 11.37 -17.85 13.95
CA GLU A 232 11.50 -16.83 12.91
C GLU A 232 12.65 -15.87 13.22
N GLN A 233 12.75 -15.37 14.45
CA GLN A 233 13.84 -14.49 14.87
C GLN A 233 15.22 -15.17 14.68
N VAL A 234 15.34 -16.46 15.01
CA VAL A 234 16.60 -17.21 14.81
C VAL A 234 16.91 -17.38 13.32
N LYS A 235 15.90 -17.61 12.47
CA LYS A 235 16.08 -17.68 11.02
C LYS A 235 16.53 -16.33 10.45
N GLN A 236 15.85 -15.25 10.82
CA GLN A 236 16.21 -13.89 10.39
C GLN A 236 17.65 -13.55 10.81
N ARG A 237 18.04 -13.79 12.07
CA ARG A 237 19.43 -13.58 12.53
C ARG A 237 20.46 -14.42 11.78
N LYS A 238 20.13 -15.65 11.37
CA LYS A 238 21.01 -16.49 10.55
C LYS A 238 21.15 -15.93 9.14
N LEU A 239 20.05 -15.49 8.53
CA LEU A 239 20.03 -14.85 7.21
C LEU A 239 20.81 -13.54 7.24
N ASP A 240 20.56 -12.67 8.22
CA ASP A 240 21.27 -11.41 8.41
C ASP A 240 22.77 -11.65 8.60
N LYS A 241 23.16 -12.63 9.42
CA LYS A 241 24.56 -12.99 9.57
C LYS A 241 25.16 -13.48 8.25
N ALA A 242 24.47 -14.31 7.48
CA ALA A 242 24.97 -14.78 6.19
C ALA A 242 25.12 -13.63 5.16
N THR A 243 24.13 -12.74 5.10
CA THR A 243 24.08 -11.61 4.15
C THR A 243 25.09 -10.51 4.51
N PHE A 244 25.22 -10.19 5.80
CA PHE A 244 25.96 -8.99 6.25
C PHE A 244 27.34 -9.29 6.88
N SER A 245 27.68 -10.55 7.19
CA SER A 245 28.99 -10.87 7.80
C SER A 245 30.20 -10.49 6.93
N GLY A 246 30.04 -10.47 5.61
CA GLY A 246 31.11 -10.10 4.67
C GLY A 246 31.15 -8.61 4.29
N MET A 247 30.17 -7.79 4.72
CA MET A 247 30.09 -6.37 4.34
C MET A 247 31.10 -5.50 5.09
N PHE A 248 31.42 -5.83 6.35
CA PHE A 248 32.36 -5.06 7.17
C PHE A 248 33.83 -5.38 6.88
N THR A 249 34.11 -6.54 6.27
CA THR A 249 35.48 -6.94 5.90
C THR A 249 35.94 -6.32 4.58
N ARG A 250 35.01 -5.81 3.75
CA ARG A 250 35.30 -5.18 2.45
C ARG A 250 35.62 -3.68 2.54
N GLY A 251 35.34 -3.05 3.68
CA GLY A 251 35.73 -1.67 3.95
C GLY A 251 37.04 -1.64 4.71
N SER A 252 38.17 -1.93 4.06
CA SER A 252 39.45 -1.47 4.61
C SER A 252 39.47 0.05 4.52
N VAL A 253 39.67 0.72 5.64
CA VAL A 253 40.08 2.13 5.67
C VAL A 253 41.26 2.26 4.71
N VAL A 254 41.12 3.11 3.69
CA VAL A 254 42.21 3.41 2.76
C VAL A 254 43.28 4.09 3.62
N ASP A 255 44.36 3.36 3.92
CA ASP A 255 45.57 3.99 4.43
C ASP A 255 46.13 4.86 3.30
N ASP A 256 46.39 6.13 3.63
CA ASP A 256 46.90 7.17 2.74
C ASP A 256 48.30 6.78 2.20
N GLU A 257 48.34 6.00 1.12
CA GLU A 257 49.54 5.84 0.30
C GLU A 257 49.24 6.27 -1.14
N PRO A 258 50.06 7.17 -1.74
CA PRO A 258 49.78 7.74 -3.04
C PRO A 258 50.05 6.70 -4.14
N VAL A 259 49.01 6.30 -4.86
CA VAL A 259 49.12 5.40 -6.01
C VAL A 259 49.12 6.22 -7.30
N ASP A 260 50.22 6.12 -8.05
CA ASP A 260 50.43 6.73 -9.36
C ASP A 260 49.32 6.35 -10.39
N GLU A 261 48.62 7.37 -10.90
CA GLU A 261 47.62 7.24 -11.96
C GLU A 261 48.27 6.98 -13.34
N LYS A 262 47.89 5.88 -14.01
CA LYS A 262 48.16 5.67 -15.44
C LYS A 262 46.88 5.92 -16.27
N PRO A 263 46.99 6.50 -17.49
CA PRO A 263 45.84 7.03 -18.23
C PRO A 263 45.08 5.92 -18.97
N VAL A 264 43.89 5.56 -18.50
CA VAL A 264 42.98 4.60 -19.16
C VAL A 264 41.70 5.24 -19.73
N ASP A 265 41.39 6.52 -19.43
CA ASP A 265 40.04 7.08 -19.65
C ASP A 265 39.66 7.51 -21.09
N VAL A 266 40.58 7.58 -22.07
CA VAL A 266 40.23 8.19 -23.38
C VAL A 266 39.64 7.18 -24.38
N LYS A 267 40.20 5.97 -24.48
CA LYS A 267 39.75 4.95 -25.46
C LYS A 267 38.41 4.30 -25.08
N GLU A 268 38.15 4.17 -23.78
CA GLU A 268 36.93 3.53 -23.27
C GLU A 268 35.69 4.43 -23.48
N ARG A 269 35.85 5.74 -23.28
CA ARG A 269 34.83 6.76 -23.60
C ARG A 269 34.49 6.83 -25.09
N GLU A 270 35.46 6.67 -25.99
CA GLU A 270 35.20 6.66 -27.43
C GLU A 270 34.45 5.41 -27.88
N ASN A 271 34.79 4.24 -27.33
CA ASN A 271 34.09 2.99 -27.61
C ASN A 271 32.65 3.02 -27.08
N GLN A 272 32.41 3.59 -25.90
CA GLN A 272 31.07 3.71 -25.32
C GLN A 272 30.16 4.63 -26.15
N LYS A 273 30.69 5.77 -26.61
CA LYS A 273 29.96 6.68 -27.52
C LYS A 273 29.65 6.06 -28.87
N ARG A 274 30.52 5.18 -29.38
CA ARG A 274 30.28 4.45 -30.63
C ARG A 274 29.19 3.39 -30.45
N LEU A 275 29.22 2.65 -29.35
CA LEU A 275 28.22 1.64 -29.01
C LEU A 275 26.82 2.26 -28.86
N GLU A 276 26.72 3.43 -28.22
CA GLU A 276 25.45 4.17 -28.09
C GLU A 276 24.87 4.62 -29.45
N ARG A 277 25.72 5.05 -30.39
CA ARG A 277 25.27 5.45 -31.75
C ARG A 277 24.77 4.25 -32.54
N GLU A 278 25.41 3.10 -32.41
CA GLU A 278 25.00 1.86 -33.06
C GLU A 278 23.69 1.33 -32.46
N ALA A 279 23.54 1.34 -31.13
CA ALA A 279 22.31 0.99 -30.43
C ALA A 279 21.13 1.90 -30.82
N ARG A 280 21.38 3.21 -30.96
CA ARG A 280 20.36 4.18 -31.39
C ARG A 280 19.95 3.97 -32.86
N ARG A 281 20.88 3.56 -33.73
CA ARG A 281 20.59 3.19 -35.12
C ARG A 281 19.77 1.90 -35.22
N THR A 282 20.12 0.86 -34.46
CA THR A 282 19.42 -0.43 -34.47
C THR A 282 18.02 -0.32 -33.86
N TRP A 283 17.84 0.48 -32.81
CA TRP A 283 16.51 0.79 -32.26
C TRP A 283 15.61 1.49 -33.30
N ARG A 284 16.16 2.46 -34.04
CA ARG A 284 15.43 3.19 -35.09
C ARG A 284 15.08 2.31 -36.30
N CYS A 285 15.96 1.38 -36.68
CA CYS A 285 15.66 0.38 -37.70
C CYS A 285 14.62 -0.65 -37.23
N ARG A 286 14.67 -1.08 -35.97
CA ARG A 286 13.70 -2.03 -35.39
C ARG A 286 12.29 -1.45 -35.31
N LEU A 287 12.15 -0.17 -34.97
CA LEU A 287 10.87 0.56 -35.02
C LEU A 287 10.30 0.68 -36.44
N SER A 288 11.16 0.71 -37.48
CA SER A 288 10.73 0.81 -38.87
C SER A 288 10.33 -0.55 -39.47
N ILE A 289 10.79 -1.66 -38.87
CA ILE A 289 10.51 -3.04 -39.33
C ILE A 289 9.23 -3.59 -38.70
N GLN A 290 8.94 -3.27 -37.43
CA GLN A 290 7.61 -3.53 -36.85
C GLN A 290 6.66 -2.45 -37.37
N GLY A 291 5.91 -2.75 -38.44
CA GLY A 291 5.00 -1.86 -39.16
C GLY A 291 3.88 -1.25 -38.32
N ASN A 292 4.23 -0.40 -37.35
CA ASN A 292 3.31 0.38 -36.55
C ASN A 292 3.69 1.87 -36.52
N ALA A 293 4.23 2.34 -37.64
CA ALA A 293 4.56 3.75 -37.87
C ALA A 293 3.36 4.67 -37.62
N LYS A 294 2.14 4.19 -37.87
CA LYS A 294 0.89 4.91 -37.61
C LYS A 294 0.60 5.08 -36.11
N SER A 295 0.65 4.02 -35.28
CA SER A 295 0.42 4.18 -33.83
C SER A 295 1.54 4.94 -33.13
N ALA A 296 2.79 4.86 -33.61
CA ALA A 296 3.87 5.68 -33.10
C ALA A 296 3.66 7.18 -33.41
N GLN A 297 3.08 7.49 -34.57
CA GLN A 297 2.71 8.86 -34.96
C GLN A 297 1.50 9.36 -34.16
N GLU A 298 0.54 8.49 -33.85
CA GLU A 298 -0.61 8.79 -33.00
C GLU A 298 -0.22 9.05 -31.54
N LEU A 299 0.69 8.24 -30.98
CA LEU A 299 1.25 8.46 -29.64
C LEU A 299 2.01 9.79 -29.57
N ARG A 300 2.79 10.11 -30.61
CA ARG A 300 3.46 11.41 -30.73
C ARG A 300 2.47 12.56 -30.81
N GLY A 301 1.39 12.41 -31.58
CA GLY A 301 0.31 13.40 -31.64
C GLY A 301 -0.35 13.61 -30.28
N LYS A 302 -0.60 12.54 -29.51
CA LYS A 302 -1.14 12.61 -28.14
C LYS A 302 -0.16 13.29 -27.16
N ILE A 303 1.14 13.02 -27.27
CA ILE A 303 2.19 13.66 -26.46
C ILE A 303 2.33 15.14 -26.82
N GLU A 304 2.30 15.49 -28.11
CA GLU A 304 2.32 16.88 -28.57
C GLU A 304 1.06 17.63 -28.14
N GLN A 305 -0.12 17.02 -28.24
CA GLN A 305 -1.37 17.59 -27.71
C GLN A 305 -1.31 17.77 -26.18
N ALA A 306 -0.77 16.80 -25.44
CA ALA A 306 -0.60 16.93 -23.99
C ALA A 306 0.41 18.04 -23.64
N LYS A 307 1.52 18.15 -24.37
CA LYS A 307 2.51 19.22 -24.21
C LYS A 307 1.93 20.57 -24.61
N ALA A 308 1.13 20.65 -25.66
CA ALA A 308 0.45 21.86 -26.10
C ALA A 308 -0.65 22.27 -25.12
N ALA A 309 -1.35 21.32 -24.49
CA ALA A 309 -2.31 21.57 -23.42
C ALA A 309 -1.63 22.05 -22.13
N VAL A 310 -0.46 21.50 -21.79
CA VAL A 310 0.36 21.99 -20.67
C VAL A 310 0.95 23.37 -20.99
N ALA A 311 1.37 23.61 -22.23
CA ALA A 311 1.89 24.90 -22.68
C ALA A 311 0.79 25.98 -22.77
N SER A 312 -0.43 25.63 -23.19
CA SER A 312 -1.58 26.55 -23.21
C SER A 312 -2.15 26.80 -21.81
N ALA A 313 -2.12 25.80 -20.93
CA ALA A 313 -2.40 25.98 -19.51
C ALA A 313 -1.33 26.83 -18.79
N ARG A 314 -0.10 26.87 -19.32
CA ARG A 314 0.97 27.77 -18.86
C ARG A 314 0.88 29.18 -19.48
N ALA A 315 0.19 29.33 -20.61
CA ALA A 315 0.00 30.59 -21.33
C ALA A 315 -1.19 31.42 -20.85
N THR A 316 -2.21 30.77 -20.26
CA THR A 316 -3.36 31.44 -19.64
C THR A 316 -3.30 31.22 -18.12
N PRO A 317 -3.04 32.25 -17.30
CA PRO A 317 -3.10 32.12 -15.84
C PRO A 317 -4.48 31.56 -15.42
N PRO A 318 -4.55 30.64 -14.45
CA PRO A 318 -5.83 30.22 -13.90
C PRO A 318 -6.61 31.46 -13.42
N PRO A 319 -7.94 31.50 -13.60
CA PRO A 319 -8.75 32.67 -13.29
C PRO A 319 -8.55 33.08 -11.82
N ARG A 320 -8.22 34.36 -11.60
CA ARG A 320 -7.93 34.87 -10.26
C ARG A 320 -9.22 34.91 -9.44
N VAL A 321 -9.26 34.21 -8.32
CA VAL A 321 -10.36 34.33 -7.37
C VAL A 321 -10.21 35.64 -6.57
N ASP A 322 -11.29 36.41 -6.44
CA ASP A 322 -11.31 37.59 -5.57
C ASP A 322 -11.77 37.16 -4.17
N PHE A 323 -10.82 37.11 -3.23
CA PHE A 323 -11.11 36.79 -1.83
C PHE A 323 -11.55 38.00 -0.99
N PHE A 324 -11.36 39.23 -1.47
CA PHE A 324 -11.72 40.44 -0.71
C PHE A 324 -13.21 40.78 -0.85
N ASN A 325 -13.86 40.29 -1.91
CA ASN A 325 -15.30 40.33 -2.11
C ASN A 325 -15.87 38.91 -2.34
N PRO A 326 -15.90 38.06 -1.30
CA PRO A 326 -16.35 36.68 -1.46
C PRO A 326 -17.84 36.62 -1.78
N THR A 327 -18.22 35.77 -2.74
CA THR A 327 -19.65 35.53 -3.05
C THR A 327 -20.33 34.78 -1.89
N PRO A 328 -21.66 34.86 -1.75
CA PRO A 328 -22.39 34.13 -0.71
C PRO A 328 -22.10 32.61 -0.73
N GLU A 329 -21.93 32.03 -1.92
CA GLU A 329 -21.58 30.62 -2.11
C GLU A 329 -20.16 30.29 -1.63
N MET A 330 -19.19 31.20 -1.82
CA MET A 330 -17.83 31.02 -1.28
C MET A 330 -17.84 31.03 0.24
N ILE A 331 -18.62 31.93 0.85
CA ILE A 331 -18.75 32.03 2.32
C ILE A 331 -19.35 30.75 2.89
N GLU A 332 -20.35 30.16 2.23
CA GLU A 332 -20.95 28.90 2.65
C GLU A 332 -19.96 27.73 2.56
N ASP A 333 -19.22 27.61 1.46
CA ASP A 333 -18.20 26.56 1.29
C ASP A 333 -17.03 26.73 2.27
N GLY A 334 -16.60 27.96 2.52
CA GLY A 334 -15.63 28.28 3.56
C GLY A 334 -16.11 27.82 4.93
N LYS A 335 -17.34 28.18 5.31
CA LYS A 335 -17.94 27.75 6.59
C LYS A 335 -18.03 26.24 6.70
N LYS A 336 -18.42 25.54 5.63
CA LYS A 336 -18.47 24.07 5.59
C LYS A 336 -17.09 23.45 5.85
N ASN A 337 -16.03 24.08 5.35
CA ASN A 337 -14.65 23.66 5.54
C ASN A 337 -13.98 24.27 6.80
N GLY A 338 -14.74 24.97 7.65
CA GLY A 338 -14.24 25.60 8.87
C GLY A 338 -13.30 26.79 8.64
N ILE A 339 -13.36 27.43 7.47
CA ILE A 339 -12.58 28.62 7.10
C ILE A 339 -13.53 29.82 7.05
N ASP A 340 -13.26 30.83 7.86
CA ASP A 340 -14.06 32.05 7.87
C ASP A 340 -13.57 33.05 6.79
N LEU A 341 -14.25 33.08 5.65
CA LEU A 341 -13.95 34.02 4.56
C LEU A 341 -14.41 35.45 4.84
N THR A 342 -15.05 35.72 5.98
CA THR A 342 -15.39 37.09 6.39
C THR A 342 -14.25 37.79 7.13
N ASP A 343 -13.25 37.03 7.61
CA ASP A 343 -12.06 37.56 8.26
C ASP A 343 -11.06 38.08 7.22
N LYS A 344 -10.70 39.37 7.31
CA LYS A 344 -9.72 40.02 6.45
C LYS A 344 -8.35 39.32 6.46
N ARG A 345 -7.94 38.72 7.58
CA ARG A 345 -6.67 37.98 7.68
C ARG A 345 -6.71 36.69 6.87
N VAL A 346 -7.85 35.99 6.88
CA VAL A 346 -8.05 34.77 6.10
C VAL A 346 -8.10 35.09 4.61
N GLN A 347 -8.79 36.18 4.24
CA GLN A 347 -8.81 36.67 2.85
C GLN A 347 -7.41 37.01 2.34
N GLN A 348 -6.59 37.70 3.14
CA GLN A 348 -5.19 38.00 2.82
C GLN A 348 -4.36 36.73 2.66
N MET A 349 -4.45 35.80 3.63
CA MET A 349 -3.73 34.53 3.57
C MET A 349 -4.05 33.73 2.29
N LEU A 350 -5.32 33.67 1.89
CA LEU A 350 -5.74 32.97 0.68
C LEU A 350 -5.27 33.68 -0.60
N ALA A 351 -5.26 35.01 -0.60
CA ALA A 351 -4.71 35.80 -1.70
C ALA A 351 -3.19 35.59 -1.85
N ASP A 352 -2.45 35.60 -0.74
CA ASP A 352 -1.01 35.34 -0.72
C ASP A 352 -0.69 33.91 -1.18
N LEU A 353 -1.47 32.92 -0.72
CA LEU A 353 -1.35 31.53 -1.15
C LEU A 353 -1.59 31.41 -2.67
N GLN A 354 -2.62 32.08 -3.19
CA GLN A 354 -2.91 32.10 -4.61
C GLN A 354 -1.78 32.76 -5.43
N ASP A 355 -1.23 33.86 -4.94
CA ASP A 355 -0.10 34.56 -5.58
C ASP A 355 1.17 33.69 -5.55
N GLU A 356 1.38 32.91 -4.48
CA GLU A 356 2.45 31.89 -4.41
C GLU A 356 2.29 30.81 -5.48
N HIS A 357 1.08 30.26 -5.66
CA HIS A 357 0.78 29.28 -6.73
C HIS A 357 1.03 29.85 -8.12
N LEU A 358 0.63 31.10 -8.35
CA LEU A 358 0.85 31.80 -9.61
C LEU A 358 2.36 32.05 -9.84
N SER A 359 3.12 32.39 -8.80
CA SER A 359 4.57 32.62 -8.89
C SER A 359 5.38 31.35 -9.16
N LYS A 360 4.96 30.20 -8.61
CA LYS A 360 5.64 28.91 -8.76
C LYS A 360 5.23 28.15 -10.02
N GLY A 361 4.20 28.63 -10.75
CA GLY A 361 3.71 28.00 -11.97
C GLY A 361 3.12 26.60 -11.75
N THR A 362 2.72 26.29 -10.52
CA THR A 362 2.18 24.99 -10.13
C THR A 362 0.66 25.04 -10.13
N VAL A 363 0.03 24.23 -10.97
CA VAL A 363 -1.38 23.86 -10.77
C VAL A 363 -1.40 22.89 -9.57
N PRO A 364 -2.23 23.12 -8.53
CA PRO A 364 -2.32 22.19 -7.42
C PRO A 364 -2.71 20.80 -7.90
N ARG A 365 -1.93 19.81 -7.49
CA ARG A 365 -2.14 18.39 -7.79
C ARG A 365 -3.52 17.96 -7.28
N LYS A 366 -4.32 17.28 -8.14
CA LYS A 366 -5.61 16.69 -7.74
C LYS A 366 -5.44 15.79 -6.51
N PRO A 367 -6.40 15.78 -5.56
CA PRO A 367 -6.33 14.97 -4.34
C PRO A 367 -6.14 13.46 -4.58
N ASP A 368 -6.46 12.95 -5.78
CA ASP A 368 -6.40 11.53 -6.10
C ASP A 368 -5.12 11.08 -6.84
N GLN A 369 -4.17 11.98 -7.12
CA GLN A 369 -2.90 11.54 -7.70
C GLN A 369 -1.94 11.10 -6.59
N GLU A 370 -1.96 9.80 -6.27
CA GLU A 370 -0.93 9.12 -5.48
C GLU A 370 0.47 9.63 -5.81
N PRO A 371 1.36 9.82 -4.81
CA PRO A 371 2.76 10.25 -5.02
C PRO A 371 3.38 9.46 -6.17
N PRO A 372 4.32 10.02 -6.95
CA PRO A 372 4.92 9.30 -8.07
C PRO A 372 5.40 7.94 -7.57
N LYS A 373 4.71 6.86 -7.99
CA LYS A 373 5.01 5.50 -7.59
C LYS A 373 6.47 5.25 -7.92
N THR A 374 7.24 4.69 -7.00
CA THR A 374 8.59 4.23 -7.35
C THR A 374 8.49 3.27 -8.53
N LYS A 375 9.54 3.16 -9.37
CA LYS A 375 9.53 2.26 -10.55
C LYS A 375 9.05 0.84 -10.17
N PHE A 376 9.48 0.38 -8.99
CA PHE A 376 9.07 -0.89 -8.41
C PHE A 376 7.60 -0.96 -7.99
N GLN A 377 7.03 0.09 -7.39
CA GLN A 377 5.60 0.14 -7.07
C GLN A 377 4.70 0.18 -8.31
N ALA A 378 5.16 0.81 -9.39
CA ALA A 378 4.47 0.75 -10.68
C ALA A 378 4.58 -0.65 -11.31
N ALA A 379 5.74 -1.29 -11.20
CA ALA A 379 5.97 -2.65 -11.67
C ALA A 379 5.20 -3.72 -10.88
N LEU A 380 4.94 -3.49 -9.58
CA LEU A 380 4.10 -4.39 -8.76
C LEU A 380 2.64 -4.40 -9.22
N ALA A 381 2.10 -3.23 -9.58
CA ALA A 381 0.73 -3.15 -10.10
C ALA A 381 0.60 -3.82 -11.48
N GLU A 382 1.62 -3.66 -12.33
CA GLU A 382 1.69 -4.33 -13.64
C GLU A 382 1.91 -5.85 -13.49
N ALA A 383 2.69 -6.27 -12.49
CA ALA A 383 2.87 -7.67 -12.14
C ALA A 383 1.57 -8.33 -11.66
N ASP A 384 0.72 -7.60 -10.91
CA ASP A 384 -0.59 -8.10 -10.46
C ASP A 384 -1.55 -8.36 -11.64
N GLU A 385 -1.55 -7.49 -12.65
CA GLU A 385 -2.33 -7.68 -13.88
C GLU A 385 -1.83 -8.87 -14.71
N ILE A 386 -0.51 -9.05 -14.81
CA ILE A 386 0.11 -10.17 -15.53
C ILE A 386 -0.16 -11.49 -14.81
N LEU A 387 -0.01 -11.52 -13.48
CA LEU A 387 -0.25 -12.71 -12.66
C LEU A 387 -1.70 -13.21 -12.77
N ALA A 388 -2.66 -12.30 -12.96
CA ALA A 388 -4.06 -12.67 -13.20
C ALA A 388 -4.29 -13.38 -14.55
N THR A 389 -3.36 -13.25 -15.51
CA THR A 389 -3.46 -13.84 -16.85
C THR A 389 -2.59 -15.08 -17.05
N MET A 390 -1.65 -15.36 -16.14
CA MET A 390 -0.74 -16.51 -16.23
C MET A 390 -1.38 -17.81 -15.75
N SER A 391 -1.12 -18.89 -16.48
CA SER A 391 -1.48 -20.25 -16.08
C SER A 391 -0.53 -20.80 -15.00
N LYS A 392 -0.98 -21.80 -14.24
CA LYS A 392 -0.18 -22.44 -13.17
C LYS A 392 1.15 -23.01 -13.68
N ASP A 393 1.18 -23.50 -14.91
CA ASP A 393 2.37 -24.07 -15.52
C ASP A 393 3.40 -22.99 -15.89
N GLU A 394 2.95 -21.82 -16.34
CA GLU A 394 3.80 -20.66 -16.62
C GLU A 394 4.38 -20.07 -15.33
N ILE A 395 3.58 -20.02 -14.26
CA ILE A 395 4.04 -19.62 -12.93
C ILE A 395 5.13 -20.58 -12.42
N ALA A 396 4.94 -21.88 -12.60
CA ALA A 396 5.92 -22.88 -12.20
C ALA A 396 7.24 -22.78 -12.99
N GLN A 397 7.16 -22.51 -14.29
CA GLN A 397 8.34 -22.30 -15.14
C GLN A 397 9.10 -21.02 -14.75
N LEU A 398 8.39 -19.94 -14.43
CA LEU A 398 8.98 -18.66 -14.03
C LEU A 398 9.73 -18.79 -12.70
N LEU A 399 9.14 -19.43 -11.68
CA LEU A 399 9.81 -19.68 -10.40
C LEU A 399 11.03 -20.60 -10.55
N LYS A 400 10.92 -21.63 -11.39
CA LYS A 400 12.03 -22.54 -11.69
C LYS A 400 13.20 -21.82 -12.40
N SER A 401 12.92 -20.84 -13.25
CA SER A 401 13.97 -20.06 -13.93
C SER A 401 14.75 -19.15 -12.99
N GLU A 402 14.17 -18.77 -11.84
CA GLU A 402 14.85 -18.03 -10.78
C GLU A 402 15.47 -18.94 -9.71
N GLY A 403 15.46 -20.26 -9.91
CA GLY A 403 16.05 -21.24 -8.99
C GLY A 403 15.23 -21.49 -7.72
N ILE A 404 13.93 -21.15 -7.73
CA ILE A 404 13.02 -21.35 -6.60
C ILE A 404 12.29 -22.70 -6.76
N ASP A 405 12.43 -23.58 -5.76
CA ASP A 405 11.86 -24.93 -5.81
C ASP A 405 10.38 -24.94 -5.36
N LEU A 406 9.47 -25.35 -6.26
CA LEU A 406 8.02 -25.30 -6.02
C LEU A 406 7.56 -26.17 -4.85
N TYR A 407 8.30 -27.23 -4.53
CA TYR A 407 7.91 -28.20 -3.50
C TYR A 407 8.18 -27.71 -2.06
N ALA A 408 8.84 -26.56 -1.89
CA ALA A 408 9.12 -25.96 -0.57
C ALA A 408 8.01 -25.00 -0.09
N ILE A 409 7.05 -24.64 -0.95
CA ILE A 409 6.05 -23.59 -0.69
C ILE A 409 4.68 -24.25 -0.55
N SER A 410 4.20 -24.40 0.68
CA SER A 410 2.88 -25.02 0.96
C SER A 410 1.71 -24.03 0.88
N ASP A 411 1.99 -22.72 0.87
CA ASP A 411 0.98 -21.67 0.91
C ASP A 411 0.81 -20.95 -0.44
N ARG A 412 -0.42 -20.88 -0.93
CA ARG A 412 -0.79 -20.32 -2.23
C ARG A 412 -0.60 -18.80 -2.27
N ASP A 413 -0.78 -18.12 -1.14
CA ASP A 413 -0.65 -16.66 -1.08
C ASP A 413 0.82 -16.24 -1.07
N GLN A 414 1.69 -17.00 -0.39
CA GLN A 414 3.15 -16.81 -0.45
C GLN A 414 3.72 -17.06 -1.84
N MET A 415 3.18 -18.06 -2.57
CA MET A 415 3.57 -18.32 -3.94
C MET A 415 3.21 -17.15 -4.86
N ASN A 416 1.99 -16.63 -4.77
CA ASN A 416 1.55 -15.49 -5.57
C ASN A 416 2.36 -14.23 -5.28
N GLU A 417 2.74 -13.99 -4.02
CA GLU A 417 3.56 -12.84 -3.63
C GLU A 417 5.01 -12.97 -4.13
N MET A 418 5.59 -14.17 -4.08
CA MET A 418 6.90 -14.44 -4.69
C MET A 418 6.89 -14.22 -6.19
N VAL A 419 5.88 -14.74 -6.89
CA VAL A 419 5.74 -14.57 -8.34
C VAL A 419 5.52 -13.09 -8.69
N ARG A 420 4.71 -12.38 -7.91
CA ARG A 420 4.48 -10.94 -8.03
C ARG A 420 5.77 -10.14 -7.89
N ASN A 421 6.58 -10.43 -6.86
CA ASN A 421 7.84 -9.73 -6.64
C ASN A 421 8.87 -10.05 -7.72
N VAL A 422 8.96 -11.32 -8.16
CA VAL A 422 9.82 -11.72 -9.28
C VAL A 422 9.39 -11.01 -10.57
N LEU A 423 8.10 -10.99 -10.90
CA LEU A 423 7.57 -10.26 -12.05
C LEU A 423 7.88 -8.76 -11.95
N ALA A 424 7.67 -8.14 -10.80
CA ALA A 424 7.95 -6.72 -10.58
C ALA A 424 9.44 -6.38 -10.71
N THR A 425 10.34 -7.25 -10.26
CA THR A 425 11.79 -7.08 -10.47
C THR A 425 12.14 -7.17 -11.96
N LYS A 426 11.63 -8.17 -12.69
CA LYS A 426 11.87 -8.28 -14.13
C LYS A 426 11.29 -7.12 -14.92
N LEU A 427 10.13 -6.60 -14.53
CA LEU A 427 9.50 -5.42 -15.13
C LEU A 427 10.28 -4.13 -14.83
N CYS A 428 11.01 -4.07 -13.72
CA CYS A 428 11.94 -2.98 -13.42
C CYS A 428 13.23 -3.06 -14.26
N ASP A 429 13.72 -4.27 -14.52
CA ASP A 429 14.92 -4.53 -15.31
C ASP A 429 14.67 -4.42 -16.83
N MET A 430 13.41 -4.39 -17.25
CA MET A 430 13.00 -4.19 -18.63
C MET A 430 13.10 -2.70 -19.01
N PRO A 431 13.84 -2.33 -20.07
CA PRO A 431 13.93 -0.93 -20.49
C PRO A 431 12.58 -0.42 -21.01
N ARG A 432 11.97 0.52 -20.28
CA ARG A 432 10.79 1.25 -20.75
C ARG A 432 11.18 2.30 -21.80
N PRO A 433 10.31 2.61 -22.78
CA PRO A 433 10.64 3.56 -23.84
C PRO A 433 10.80 4.97 -23.26
N GLY A 434 12.04 5.39 -23.00
CA GLY A 434 12.36 6.73 -22.52
C GLY A 434 13.54 6.85 -21.56
N ASP A 435 13.99 5.77 -20.91
CA ASP A 435 15.03 5.84 -19.89
C ASP A 435 16.44 5.61 -20.46
N ALA A 436 17.41 6.45 -20.07
CA ALA A 436 18.83 6.34 -20.43
C ALA A 436 19.52 5.24 -19.61
N PRO A 437 20.50 4.50 -20.18
CA PRO A 437 21.05 3.31 -19.53
C PRO A 437 22.10 3.68 -18.46
N THR A 438 21.86 3.23 -17.23
CA THR A 438 22.89 3.02 -16.20
C THR A 438 23.42 1.59 -16.32
N THR A 439 24.73 1.48 -16.51
CA THR A 439 25.53 0.24 -16.55
C THR A 439 25.60 -0.42 -15.18
N GLU A 440 25.40 -1.76 -15.10
CA GLU A 440 26.39 -2.71 -14.56
C GLU A 440 25.94 -4.19 -14.58
N SER A 441 26.84 -5.04 -15.11
CA SER A 441 27.01 -6.51 -14.97
C SER A 441 25.91 -7.46 -15.50
N GLY A 442 26.18 -8.57 -16.19
CA GLY A 442 27.43 -9.27 -16.50
C GLY A 442 27.22 -10.34 -17.59
N ASP A 443 28.28 -10.56 -18.34
CA ASP A 443 28.38 -11.30 -19.60
C ASP A 443 28.51 -12.82 -19.37
N THR A 444 27.50 -13.64 -19.72
CA THR A 444 27.66 -15.12 -19.88
C THR A 444 26.69 -15.82 -20.86
N SER A 445 25.68 -15.15 -21.44
CA SER A 445 24.60 -15.86 -22.18
C SER A 445 24.77 -15.96 -23.71
N SER A 446 25.82 -15.38 -24.29
CA SER A 446 25.91 -15.23 -25.76
C SER A 446 26.37 -16.50 -26.52
N ARG A 447 26.92 -17.51 -25.82
CA ARG A 447 27.42 -18.76 -26.45
C ARG A 447 26.38 -19.87 -26.54
N SER A 448 25.47 -19.96 -25.57
CA SER A 448 24.41 -20.99 -25.53
C SER A 448 23.32 -20.75 -26.58
N MET A 449 22.95 -19.49 -26.81
CA MET A 449 21.81 -19.14 -27.65
C MET A 449 22.03 -19.45 -29.14
N ARG A 450 23.27 -19.41 -29.63
CA ARG A 450 23.61 -19.76 -31.03
C ARG A 450 23.38 -21.24 -31.34
N HIS A 451 23.62 -22.13 -30.37
CA HIS A 451 23.40 -23.56 -30.54
C HIS A 451 21.90 -23.92 -30.50
N ILE A 452 21.13 -23.21 -29.67
CA ILE A 452 19.66 -23.38 -29.61
C ILE A 452 19.01 -22.96 -30.93
N PHE A 453 19.40 -21.81 -31.49
CA PHE A 453 18.86 -21.37 -32.80
C PHE A 453 19.23 -22.31 -33.95
N ALA A 454 20.43 -22.91 -33.93
CA ALA A 454 20.82 -23.90 -34.92
C ALA A 454 19.99 -25.19 -34.81
N LEU A 455 19.71 -25.66 -33.59
CA LEU A 455 18.87 -26.84 -33.36
C LEU A 455 17.41 -26.63 -33.77
N VAL A 456 16.85 -25.44 -33.49
CA VAL A 456 15.49 -25.08 -33.91
C VAL A 456 15.39 -24.99 -35.44
N ALA A 457 16.39 -24.39 -36.10
CA ALA A 457 16.42 -24.34 -37.57
C ALA A 457 16.50 -25.74 -38.21
N LEU A 458 17.31 -26.64 -37.63
CA LEU A 458 17.46 -28.01 -38.11
C LEU A 458 16.19 -28.85 -37.89
N TRP A 459 15.48 -28.62 -36.78
CA TRP A 459 14.17 -29.22 -36.52
C TRP A 459 13.09 -28.75 -37.49
N VAL A 460 13.06 -27.45 -37.83
CA VAL A 460 12.12 -26.90 -38.82
C VAL A 460 12.38 -27.49 -40.21
N LEU A 461 13.64 -27.62 -40.63
CA LEU A 461 13.99 -28.23 -41.91
C LEU A 461 13.60 -29.71 -41.97
N PHE A 462 13.82 -30.47 -40.89
CA PHE A 462 13.41 -31.86 -40.80
C PHE A 462 11.87 -32.00 -40.85
N ARG A 463 11.14 -31.11 -40.17
CA ARG A 463 9.68 -31.08 -40.18
C ARG A 463 9.10 -30.70 -41.55
N MET A 464 9.79 -29.84 -42.31
CA MET A 464 9.41 -29.50 -43.69
C MET A 464 9.66 -30.66 -44.66
N TYR A 465 10.71 -31.45 -44.42
CA TYR A 465 11.00 -32.65 -45.21
C TYR A 465 9.99 -33.78 -44.93
N SER A 466 9.70 -34.05 -43.65
CA SER A 466 8.78 -35.13 -43.25
C SER A 466 7.32 -34.86 -43.59
N SER A 467 6.90 -33.60 -43.68
CA SER A 467 5.53 -33.20 -44.03
C SER A 467 5.30 -33.04 -45.53
N GLY A 468 6.31 -33.28 -46.37
CA GLY A 468 6.21 -33.10 -47.82
C GLY A 468 6.00 -31.65 -48.27
N GLY A 469 6.13 -30.68 -47.36
CA GLY A 469 5.84 -29.26 -47.58
C GLY A 469 6.72 -28.56 -48.63
N PHE A 470 7.87 -29.17 -48.96
CA PHE A 470 8.71 -28.72 -50.08
C PHE A 470 7.98 -28.80 -51.43
N THR A 471 7.09 -29.78 -51.61
CA THR A 471 6.34 -29.96 -52.86
C THR A 471 5.19 -28.96 -53.03
N MET A 472 4.62 -28.46 -51.93
CA MET A 472 3.62 -27.38 -51.94
C MET A 472 4.24 -26.01 -52.19
N LEU A 473 5.44 -25.75 -51.65
CA LEU A 473 6.19 -24.54 -51.95
C LEU A 473 6.62 -24.50 -53.43
N ALA A 474 7.08 -25.62 -53.98
CA ALA A 474 7.44 -25.71 -55.40
C ALA A 474 6.23 -25.52 -56.33
N ARG A 475 5.05 -26.09 -56.00
CA ARG A 475 3.80 -25.87 -56.74
C ARG A 475 3.27 -24.45 -56.62
N GLY A 476 3.35 -23.84 -55.44
CA GLY A 476 2.93 -22.46 -55.22
C GLY A 476 3.77 -21.45 -56.00
N VAL A 477 5.09 -21.68 -56.10
CA VAL A 477 5.99 -20.84 -56.91
C VAL A 477 5.76 -21.07 -58.41
N HIS A 478 5.50 -22.31 -58.84
CA HIS A 478 5.21 -22.61 -60.24
C HIS A 478 3.86 -22.04 -60.70
N ALA A 479 2.82 -22.07 -59.86
CA ALA A 479 1.51 -21.48 -60.14
C ALA A 479 1.52 -19.94 -60.16
N LEU A 480 2.45 -19.31 -59.45
CA LEU A 480 2.70 -17.87 -59.51
C LEU A 480 3.52 -17.45 -60.73
N ALA A 481 4.32 -18.36 -61.29
CA ALA A 481 5.17 -18.10 -62.45
C ALA A 481 4.49 -18.37 -63.80
N TYR A 482 3.56 -19.32 -63.87
CA TYR A 482 2.87 -19.71 -65.10
C TYR A 482 1.37 -19.92 -64.81
N GLY A 483 0.53 -18.98 -65.24
CA GLY A 483 -0.91 -18.96 -64.94
C GLY A 483 -1.70 -20.18 -65.41
N ASN A 484 -2.85 -20.40 -64.76
CA ASN A 484 -3.79 -21.52 -64.98
C ASN A 484 -4.47 -21.50 -66.35
N ASP A 485 -4.56 -22.66 -66.99
CA ASP A 485 -5.55 -22.96 -68.05
C ASP A 485 -6.40 -24.21 -67.68
N GLU A 486 -7.70 -24.06 -67.92
CA GLU A 486 -8.88 -24.96 -67.98
C GLU A 486 -8.66 -26.47 -68.27
N ALA A 487 -9.56 -27.45 -68.04
CA ALA A 487 -10.92 -27.58 -67.52
C ALA A 487 -11.29 -29.08 -67.36
N THR A 488 -12.46 -29.35 -66.76
CA THR A 488 -13.40 -30.49 -66.93
C THR A 488 -13.73 -31.42 -65.73
N SER A 489 -14.93 -31.19 -65.18
CA SER A 489 -16.07 -32.12 -64.97
C SER A 489 -15.88 -33.48 -64.26
N HIS A 490 -16.48 -33.66 -63.07
CA HIS A 490 -17.73 -34.43 -62.87
C HIS A 490 -18.24 -34.45 -61.40
N LYS A 491 -19.58 -34.52 -61.28
CA LYS A 491 -20.45 -34.53 -60.10
C LYS A 491 -20.37 -35.82 -59.26
N LEU A 492 -20.70 -35.77 -57.96
CA LEU A 492 -21.74 -36.60 -57.30
C LEU A 492 -21.95 -36.25 -55.79
N HIS A 493 -23.20 -36.47 -55.34
CA HIS A 493 -23.84 -36.13 -54.05
C HIS A 493 -23.45 -37.07 -52.88
N PRO A 494 -23.84 -36.76 -51.61
CA PRO A 494 -23.45 -37.46 -50.40
C PRO A 494 -24.45 -38.55 -49.95
N VAL A 495 -23.96 -39.62 -49.32
CA VAL A 495 -24.78 -40.68 -48.68
C VAL A 495 -24.07 -41.20 -47.42
N ASP A 496 -24.80 -41.07 -46.32
CA ASP A 496 -25.02 -41.93 -45.13
C ASP A 496 -23.86 -42.60 -44.35
N ASP A 497 -23.92 -42.32 -43.04
CA ASP A 497 -23.37 -43.06 -41.90
C ASP A 497 -23.91 -44.50 -41.84
N PRO A 498 -23.04 -45.49 -41.60
CA PRO A 498 -23.43 -46.77 -41.03
C PRO A 498 -22.57 -47.17 -39.81
N PHE A 499 -23.21 -47.91 -38.90
CA PHE A 499 -22.68 -48.66 -37.74
C PHE A 499 -22.90 -48.03 -36.36
N ASP A 500 -24.19 -48.00 -36.03
CA ASP A 500 -24.69 -48.45 -34.73
C ASP A 500 -24.43 -49.96 -34.56
N ASP A 501 -24.19 -50.33 -33.30
CA ASP A 501 -24.66 -51.56 -32.63
C ASP A 501 -23.80 -52.85 -32.51
N PHE A 502 -23.88 -53.43 -31.30
CA PHE A 502 -23.52 -54.78 -30.81
C PHE A 502 -22.02 -55.08 -30.46
N ASP A 503 -21.63 -55.67 -29.33
CA ASP A 503 -22.35 -56.24 -28.17
C ASP A 503 -21.35 -56.65 -27.05
N GLU A 504 -21.88 -56.82 -25.83
CA GLU A 504 -21.47 -57.69 -24.70
C GLU A 504 -20.02 -58.24 -24.57
N PHE A 505 -19.32 -57.86 -23.48
CA PHE A 505 -18.96 -58.73 -22.33
C PHE A 505 -18.30 -57.95 -21.18
#